data_AF-A0A933G5B9-F1
#
_entry.id   AF-A0A933G5B9-F1
#
_cell.length_a   1.000
_cell.length_b   1.000
_cell.length_c   1.000
_cell.angle_alpha   90.00
_cell.angle_beta   90.00
_cell.angle_gamma   90.00
#
_symmetry.space_group_name_H-M   'P 1'
#
loop_
_entity.id
_entity.type
_entity.pdbx_description
1 polymer ?
#
loop_
_entity_poly.entity_id
_entity_poly.type
_entity_poly.pdbx_seq_one_letter_code
_entity_poly.pdbx_strand_id
1 'polypeptide(L)'
;MRTSVILGIVADTVLVGAAGTFATTFTVATFADPSPGSSSPLFSLHFDGSGDLDSVQGSWSGTGLTLQVPFDGSVYPDATFSMPAVSVNAAGQAGPGHVEFYDQTAALILTIDWISGTANEFGIGAQDTTTSPGNVTIQYKNFSLVSESFAFSFANQQDVGDDTMTTTAAFTSSAFPEPTTMVALGIGSLALLVQRR
;
A
#
# COMPACT_ATOMS: atom_id res chain seq x y z
N MET A 1 4.04 -56.96 55.23
CA MET A 1 4.80 -56.28 54.14
C MET A 1 3.76 -55.92 53.08
N ARG A 2 3.53 -54.65 52.68
CA ARG A 2 4.38 -53.80 51.80
C ARG A 2 4.79 -54.59 50.53
N THR A 3 4.63 -54.18 49.27
CA THR A 3 4.19 -52.93 48.58
C THR A 3 4.04 -53.28 47.08
N SER A 4 3.28 -52.65 46.17
CA SER A 4 2.46 -51.42 46.13
C SER A 4 1.34 -51.56 45.05
N VAL A 5 0.44 -50.58 44.91
CA VAL A 5 -0.39 -50.39 43.70
C VAL A 5 0.25 -49.31 42.82
N ILE A 6 0.53 -49.63 41.55
CA ILE A 6 1.06 -48.66 40.57
C ILE A 6 -0.11 -48.08 39.78
N LEU A 7 -0.42 -46.81 40.04
CA LEU A 7 -1.40 -46.04 39.26
C LEU A 7 -0.71 -45.55 37.97
N GLY A 8 -1.03 -46.17 36.84
CA GLY A 8 -0.53 -45.75 35.53
C GLY A 8 -1.25 -44.49 35.05
N ILE A 9 -0.65 -43.32 35.25
CA ILE A 9 -1.11 -42.07 34.64
C ILE A 9 -0.67 -42.09 33.17
N VAL A 10 -1.62 -42.26 32.25
CA VAL A 10 -1.40 -42.05 30.82
C VAL A 10 -1.43 -40.54 30.57
N ALA A 11 -0.25 -39.94 30.35
CA ALA A 11 -0.14 -38.55 29.94
C ALA A 11 -0.52 -38.43 28.46
N ASP A 12 -1.73 -37.96 28.18
CA ASP A 12 -2.20 -37.69 26.83
C ASP A 12 -1.52 -36.43 26.28
N THR A 13 -0.46 -36.61 25.50
CA THR A 13 0.38 -35.51 25.00
C THR A 13 -0.29 -34.86 23.80
N VAL A 14 -1.20 -33.91 24.05
CA VAL A 14 -1.82 -33.10 23.00
C VAL A 14 -0.74 -32.25 22.31
N LEU A 15 -0.32 -32.69 21.14
CA LEU A 15 0.55 -31.93 20.25
C LEU A 15 -0.23 -30.74 19.68
N VAL A 16 -0.25 -29.62 20.41
CA VAL A 16 -0.74 -28.34 19.89
C VAL A 16 0.23 -27.89 18.81
N GLY A 17 -0.10 -28.24 17.56
CA GLY A 17 0.64 -27.75 16.40
C GLY A 17 0.57 -26.23 16.39
N ALA A 18 1.72 -25.58 16.54
CA ALA A 18 1.84 -24.14 16.35
C ALA A 18 1.56 -23.84 14.87
N ALA A 19 0.31 -23.47 14.57
CA ALA A 19 -0.04 -22.92 13.27
C ALA A 19 0.73 -21.61 13.11
N GLY A 20 1.79 -21.64 12.32
CA GLY A 20 2.56 -20.44 11.99
C GLY A 20 1.67 -19.47 11.23
N THR A 21 1.30 -18.37 11.86
CA THR A 21 0.49 -17.33 11.25
C THR A 21 1.33 -16.61 10.19
N PHE A 22 1.08 -16.91 8.92
CA PHE A 22 1.65 -16.14 7.82
C PHE A 22 0.94 -14.78 7.76
N ALA A 23 1.69 -13.69 7.93
CA ALA A 23 1.18 -12.35 7.65
C ALA A 23 1.09 -12.17 6.13
N THR A 24 -0.12 -12.20 5.59
CA THR A 24 -0.39 -11.99 4.16
C THR A 24 -0.66 -10.51 3.90
N THR A 25 0.25 -9.82 3.22
CA THR A 25 -0.03 -8.51 2.62
C THR A 25 -1.14 -8.65 1.56
N PHE A 26 -1.98 -7.62 1.43
CA PHE A 26 -3.02 -7.53 0.40
C PHE A 26 -2.92 -6.20 -0.35
N THR A 27 -3.26 -6.20 -1.64
CA THR A 27 -3.37 -4.97 -2.43
C THR A 27 -4.57 -4.16 -1.98
N VAL A 28 -4.34 -2.91 -1.58
CA VAL A 28 -5.39 -1.97 -1.18
C VAL A 28 -6.04 -1.39 -2.43
N ALA A 29 -5.24 -0.71 -3.26
CA ALA A 29 -5.68 -0.19 -4.55
C ALA A 29 -4.59 -0.28 -5.61
N THR A 30 -5.00 -0.34 -6.88
CA THR A 30 -4.10 -0.34 -8.04
C THR A 30 -4.79 0.28 -9.26
N PHE A 31 -4.02 0.92 -10.13
CA PHE A 31 -4.44 1.24 -11.50
C PHE A 31 -3.30 0.92 -12.47
N ALA A 32 -3.68 0.45 -13.66
CA ALA A 32 -2.78 0.39 -14.81
C ALA A 32 -2.78 1.74 -15.52
N ASP A 33 -1.67 2.07 -16.19
CA ASP A 33 -1.51 3.31 -16.95
C ASP A 33 -2.72 3.60 -17.85
N PRO A 34 -3.50 4.68 -17.60
CA PRO A 34 -4.64 5.05 -18.42
C PRO A 34 -4.23 5.73 -19.73
N SER A 35 -2.95 6.08 -19.85
CA SER A 35 -2.47 6.90 -20.94
C SER A 35 -2.36 6.10 -22.24
N PRO A 36 -2.85 6.65 -23.37
CA PRO A 36 -2.61 6.05 -24.69
C PRO A 36 -1.15 6.19 -25.18
N GLY A 37 -0.28 6.91 -24.45
CA GLY A 37 1.13 7.12 -24.78
C GLY A 37 1.68 8.43 -24.19
N SER A 38 2.91 8.81 -24.54
CA SER A 38 3.58 9.98 -23.92
C SER A 38 2.86 11.34 -24.14
N SER A 39 1.88 11.42 -25.04
CA SER A 39 1.05 12.62 -25.26
C SER A 39 0.03 12.91 -24.15
N SER A 40 -0.08 12.06 -23.12
CA SER A 40 -0.96 12.29 -21.96
C SER A 40 -0.26 11.81 -20.69
N PRO A 41 0.78 12.53 -20.21
CA PRO A 41 1.54 12.12 -19.04
C PRO A 41 0.70 12.19 -17.77
N LEU A 42 1.07 11.39 -16.78
CA LEU A 42 0.46 11.37 -15.44
C LEU A 42 1.30 12.15 -14.43
N PHE A 43 2.62 12.21 -14.63
CA PHE A 43 3.57 12.83 -13.72
C PHE A 43 4.51 13.79 -14.45
N SER A 44 4.91 14.85 -13.74
CA SER A 44 6.03 15.72 -14.09
C SER A 44 7.14 15.53 -13.05
N LEU A 45 8.35 15.32 -13.56
CA LEU A 45 9.59 15.20 -12.82
C LEU A 45 10.40 16.46 -13.11
N HIS A 46 10.70 17.26 -12.10
CA HIS A 46 11.51 18.46 -12.21
C HIS A 46 12.89 18.18 -11.62
N PHE A 47 13.92 18.42 -12.42
CA PHE A 47 15.31 18.26 -12.06
C PHE A 47 15.91 19.63 -11.75
N ASP A 48 16.98 19.65 -10.96
CA ASP A 48 17.78 20.85 -10.76
C ASP A 48 18.81 21.02 -11.89
N GLY A 49 19.51 22.17 -11.89
CA GLY A 49 20.60 22.43 -12.85
C GLY A 49 21.84 21.55 -12.69
N SER A 50 21.85 20.60 -11.73
CA SER A 50 22.84 19.54 -11.56
C SER A 50 22.44 18.27 -12.32
N GLY A 51 21.15 18.12 -12.66
CA GLY A 51 20.54 16.90 -13.17
C GLY A 51 19.99 15.97 -12.07
N ASP A 52 19.93 16.42 -10.82
CA ASP A 52 19.32 15.66 -9.71
C ASP A 52 17.81 15.95 -9.65
N LEU A 53 17.00 14.95 -9.30
CA LEU A 53 15.55 15.12 -9.16
C LEU A 53 15.21 16.00 -7.95
N ASP A 54 14.59 17.16 -8.18
CA ASP A 54 14.22 18.16 -7.17
C ASP A 54 12.74 18.07 -6.75
N SER A 55 11.84 17.73 -7.66
CA SER A 55 10.44 17.47 -7.29
C SER A 55 9.67 16.55 -8.25
N VAL A 56 8.62 15.93 -7.70
CA VAL A 56 7.68 15.07 -8.42
C VAL A 56 6.26 15.56 -8.14
N GLN A 57 5.47 15.76 -9.19
CA GLN A 57 4.02 16.03 -9.09
C GLN A 57 3.27 15.11 -10.06
N GLY A 58 2.00 14.83 -9.78
CA GLY A 58 1.19 13.98 -10.65
C GLY A 58 -0.30 14.26 -10.58
N SER A 59 -1.01 14.07 -11.68
CA SER A 59 -2.46 14.15 -11.72
C SER A 59 -3.04 13.41 -12.91
N TRP A 60 -4.29 13.00 -12.80
CA TRP A 60 -5.08 12.54 -13.94
C TRP A 60 -6.50 13.06 -13.82
N SER A 61 -6.96 13.80 -14.81
CA SER A 61 -8.32 14.38 -14.89
C SER A 61 -9.10 13.93 -16.13
N GLY A 62 -8.60 12.95 -16.87
CA GLY A 62 -9.23 12.39 -18.07
C GLY A 62 -10.04 11.13 -17.78
N THR A 63 -10.68 10.58 -18.81
CA THR A 63 -11.32 9.26 -18.76
C THR A 63 -10.30 8.14 -18.99
N GLY A 64 -10.64 6.89 -18.64
CA GLY A 64 -9.84 5.68 -18.90
C GLY A 64 -9.09 5.12 -17.69
N LEU A 65 -8.84 5.90 -16.64
CA LEU A 65 -8.25 5.39 -15.41
C LEU A 65 -9.27 4.57 -14.64
N THR A 66 -9.00 3.27 -14.54
CA THR A 66 -9.80 2.32 -13.76
C THR A 66 -9.05 2.01 -12.46
N LEU A 67 -9.51 2.59 -11.35
CA LEU A 67 -8.97 2.27 -10.02
C LEU A 67 -9.65 1.00 -9.51
N GLN A 68 -8.86 -0.03 -9.23
CA GLN A 68 -9.31 -1.30 -8.66
C GLN A 68 -8.97 -1.36 -7.18
N VAL A 69 -9.87 -1.91 -6.38
CA VAL A 69 -9.72 -2.14 -4.93
C VAL A 69 -9.89 -3.63 -4.66
N PRO A 70 -8.84 -4.46 -4.82
CA PRO A 70 -9.00 -5.91 -4.95
C PRO A 70 -9.54 -6.61 -3.69
N PHE A 71 -9.33 -6.04 -2.50
CA PHE A 71 -9.74 -6.69 -1.24
C PHE A 71 -11.24 -6.58 -0.93
N ASP A 72 -11.94 -5.55 -1.44
CA ASP A 72 -13.41 -5.44 -1.33
C ASP A 72 -14.14 -5.64 -2.67
N GLY A 73 -13.38 -5.72 -3.78
CA GLY A 73 -13.90 -5.95 -5.12
C GLY A 73 -14.45 -4.70 -5.82
N SER A 74 -14.32 -3.51 -5.23
CA SER A 74 -14.76 -2.25 -5.85
C SER A 74 -13.91 -1.92 -7.08
N VAL A 75 -14.56 -1.40 -8.12
CA VAL A 75 -13.93 -0.90 -9.34
C VAL A 75 -14.52 0.47 -9.64
N TYR A 76 -13.65 1.46 -9.82
CA TYR A 76 -14.00 2.84 -10.11
C TYR A 76 -13.51 3.18 -11.53
N PRO A 77 -14.38 3.11 -12.55
CA PRO A 77 -14.06 3.60 -13.89
C PRO A 77 -13.99 5.12 -13.89
N ASP A 78 -13.22 5.67 -14.84
CA ASP A 78 -13.02 7.11 -15.03
C ASP A 78 -12.67 7.85 -13.73
N ALA A 79 -11.91 7.18 -12.87
CA ALA A 79 -11.39 7.76 -11.64
C ALA A 79 -10.31 8.80 -11.96
N THR A 80 -10.17 9.80 -11.10
CA THR A 80 -9.19 10.87 -11.23
C THR A 80 -8.27 10.88 -10.02
N PHE A 81 -7.08 11.45 -10.14
CA PHE A 81 -6.19 11.60 -8.99
C PHE A 81 -5.43 12.93 -9.01
N SER A 82 -5.02 13.37 -7.83
CA SER A 82 -4.19 14.57 -7.63
C SER A 82 -3.11 14.27 -6.59
N MET A 83 -1.86 14.55 -6.95
CA MET A 83 -0.67 14.51 -6.10
C MET A 83 0.10 15.84 -6.30
N PRO A 84 0.00 16.78 -5.35
CA PRO A 84 0.78 18.02 -5.40
C PRO A 84 2.29 17.77 -5.47
N ALA A 85 3.05 18.81 -5.81
CA ALA A 85 4.51 18.70 -5.87
C ALA A 85 5.12 18.30 -4.52
N VAL A 86 5.87 17.20 -4.54
CA VAL A 86 6.64 16.67 -3.42
C VAL A 86 8.11 16.91 -3.73
N SER A 87 8.81 17.58 -2.82
CA SER A 87 10.25 17.81 -2.96
C SER A 87 11.05 16.54 -2.76
N VAL A 88 12.14 16.44 -3.50
CA VAL A 88 13.09 15.33 -3.49
C VAL A 88 14.47 15.94 -3.25
N ASN A 89 15.26 15.36 -2.36
CA ASN A 89 16.65 15.80 -2.16
C ASN A 89 17.60 15.02 -3.09
N ALA A 90 18.84 15.50 -3.23
CA ALA A 90 19.89 14.86 -4.04
C ALA A 90 20.28 13.41 -3.61
N ALA A 91 19.68 12.87 -2.54
CA ALA A 91 19.79 11.46 -2.16
C ALA A 91 18.57 10.61 -2.61
N GLY A 92 17.67 11.18 -3.41
CA GLY A 92 16.43 10.55 -3.86
C GLY A 92 15.37 10.40 -2.75
N GLN A 93 15.49 11.13 -1.64
CA GLN A 93 14.51 11.07 -0.55
C GLN A 93 13.40 12.07 -0.83
N ALA A 94 12.18 11.57 -0.98
CA ALA A 94 10.98 12.38 -1.10
C ALA A 94 10.52 12.86 0.29
N GLY A 95 10.15 14.14 0.38
CA GLY A 95 9.55 14.72 1.57
C GLY A 95 8.12 14.23 1.86
N PRO A 96 7.43 14.85 2.83
CA PRO A 96 6.03 14.59 3.09
C PRO A 96 5.18 14.87 1.85
N GLY A 97 4.15 14.06 1.64
CA GLY A 97 3.25 14.19 0.51
C GLY A 97 1.91 13.50 0.75
N HIS A 98 0.99 13.72 -0.18
CA HIS A 98 -0.28 13.01 -0.23
C HIS A 98 -0.71 12.81 -1.68
N VAL A 99 -1.49 11.75 -1.93
CA VAL A 99 -2.24 11.57 -3.18
C VAL A 99 -3.69 11.22 -2.85
N GLU A 100 -4.60 11.85 -3.58
CA GLU A 100 -6.04 11.66 -3.44
C GLU A 100 -6.61 11.09 -4.75
N PHE A 101 -7.51 10.12 -4.61
CA PHE A 101 -8.25 9.52 -5.72
C PHE A 101 -9.74 9.81 -5.60
N TYR A 102 -10.36 10.17 -6.71
CA TYR A 102 -11.74 10.57 -6.81
C TYR A 102 -12.47 9.73 -7.86
N ASP A 103 -13.75 9.46 -7.66
CA ASP A 103 -14.58 8.79 -8.66
C ASP A 103 -15.02 9.75 -9.78
N GLN A 104 -15.69 9.21 -10.80
CA GLN A 104 -16.30 9.97 -11.90
C GLN A 104 -17.32 11.06 -11.48
N THR A 105 -17.72 11.11 -10.20
CA THR A 105 -18.60 12.13 -9.61
C THR A 105 -17.86 13.15 -8.73
N ALA A 106 -16.52 13.08 -8.71
CA ALA A 106 -15.62 13.82 -7.84
C ALA A 106 -15.80 13.52 -6.33
N ALA A 107 -16.32 12.33 -5.97
CA ALA A 107 -16.32 11.87 -4.59
C ALA A 107 -14.98 11.21 -4.25
N LEU A 108 -14.40 11.56 -3.10
CA LEU A 108 -13.13 11.00 -2.61
C LEU A 108 -13.29 9.50 -2.33
N ILE A 109 -12.39 8.69 -2.89
CA ILE A 109 -12.33 7.23 -2.75
C ILE A 109 -11.26 6.83 -1.72
N LEU A 110 -10.05 7.36 -1.93
CA LEU A 110 -8.80 6.91 -1.31
C LEU A 110 -7.88 8.11 -1.11
N THR A 111 -7.34 8.27 0.09
CA THR A 111 -6.22 9.18 0.36
C THR A 111 -5.03 8.36 0.84
N ILE A 112 -3.84 8.71 0.38
CA ILE A 112 -2.58 8.14 0.84
C ILE A 112 -1.72 9.29 1.29
N ASP A 113 -1.44 9.35 2.58
CA ASP A 113 -0.57 10.32 3.23
C ASP A 113 0.79 9.66 3.52
N TRP A 114 1.90 10.40 3.42
CA TRP A 114 3.20 9.93 3.88
C TRP A 114 4.09 11.03 4.45
N ILE A 115 4.97 10.64 5.37
CA ILE A 115 5.93 11.53 6.03
C ILE A 115 7.24 11.61 5.23
N SER A 116 7.67 10.49 4.67
CA SER A 116 8.87 10.39 3.84
C SER A 116 8.79 9.24 2.86
N GLY A 117 9.43 9.38 1.70
CA GLY A 117 9.48 8.35 0.66
C GLY A 117 10.81 8.34 -0.08
N THR A 118 10.86 7.57 -1.15
CA THR A 118 11.95 7.57 -2.12
C THR A 118 11.40 7.86 -3.51
N ALA A 119 12.08 8.73 -4.25
CA ALA A 119 11.74 9.09 -5.62
C ALA A 119 13.00 9.06 -6.50
N ASN A 120 12.83 8.64 -7.75
CA ASN A 120 13.82 8.73 -8.82
C ASN A 120 13.09 8.78 -10.17
N GLU A 121 13.85 8.84 -11.27
CA GLU A 121 13.32 8.87 -12.64
C GLU A 121 12.39 7.68 -13.01
N PHE A 122 12.44 6.57 -12.27
CA PHE A 122 11.65 5.35 -12.51
C PHE A 122 10.45 5.17 -11.56
N GLY A 123 10.29 5.99 -10.53
CA GLY A 123 9.14 5.90 -9.63
C GLY A 123 9.22 6.73 -8.36
N ILE A 124 8.09 6.78 -7.66
CA ILE A 124 7.98 7.31 -6.29
C ILE A 124 7.20 6.32 -5.42
N GLY A 125 7.64 6.14 -4.18
CA GLY A 125 6.94 5.28 -3.23
C GLY A 125 7.39 5.50 -1.79
N ALA A 126 6.59 4.98 -0.87
CA ALA A 126 6.89 4.94 0.54
C ALA A 126 6.38 3.63 1.15
N GLN A 127 6.95 3.25 2.28
CA GLN A 127 6.50 2.11 3.08
C GLN A 127 6.58 2.45 4.55
N ASP A 128 5.67 1.88 5.33
CA ASP A 128 5.81 1.77 6.77
C ASP A 128 6.93 0.77 7.11
N THR A 129 7.67 1.02 8.19
CA THR A 129 8.74 0.11 8.64
C THR A 129 8.79 0.04 10.16
N THR A 130 9.37 -1.04 10.69
CA THR A 130 9.62 -1.17 12.15
C THR A 130 10.43 -0.02 12.76
N THR A 131 11.22 0.70 11.95
CA THR A 131 12.02 1.87 12.35
C THR A 131 11.34 3.21 12.11
N SER A 132 10.27 3.25 11.31
CA SER A 132 9.52 4.44 10.93
C SER A 132 8.01 4.16 10.94
N PRO A 133 7.41 3.77 12.09
CA PRO A 133 6.00 3.41 12.19
C PRO A 133 5.08 4.60 11.86
N GLY A 134 4.06 4.37 11.05
CA GLY A 134 3.13 5.40 10.57
C GLY A 134 3.75 6.31 9.50
N ASN A 135 4.80 5.88 8.79
CA ASN A 135 5.39 6.66 7.70
C ASN A 135 4.45 6.80 6.49
N VAL A 136 3.54 5.85 6.32
CA VAL A 136 2.44 5.87 5.34
C VAL A 136 1.13 5.73 6.11
N THR A 137 0.05 6.32 5.60
CA THR A 137 -1.32 6.09 6.07
C THR A 137 -2.24 6.06 4.87
N ILE A 138 -3.05 5.01 4.74
CA ILE A 138 -4.04 4.86 3.67
C ILE A 138 -5.44 4.93 4.27
N GLN A 139 -6.20 5.92 3.82
CA GLN A 139 -7.58 6.14 4.20
C GLN A 139 -8.48 5.70 3.04
N TYR A 140 -9.34 4.72 3.25
CA TYR A 140 -10.29 4.24 2.24
C TYR A 140 -11.72 4.28 2.80
N LYS A 141 -12.61 5.02 2.12
CA LYS A 141 -13.98 5.28 2.59
C LYS A 141 -13.98 5.79 4.06
N ASN A 142 -14.36 4.95 5.02
CA ASN A 142 -14.52 5.29 6.44
C ASN A 142 -13.54 4.53 7.36
N PHE A 143 -12.45 3.98 6.83
CA PHE A 143 -11.42 3.34 7.65
C PHE A 143 -10.00 3.70 7.19
N SER A 144 -9.11 3.84 8.17
CA SER A 144 -7.67 3.86 7.96
C SER A 144 -7.12 2.44 8.01
N LEU A 145 -6.06 2.19 7.26
CA LEU A 145 -5.23 1.01 7.40
C LEU A 145 -4.03 1.34 8.32
N VAL A 146 -3.16 0.34 8.54
CA VAL A 146 -1.87 0.49 9.20
C VAL A 146 -0.83 -0.42 8.54
N SER A 147 0.44 -0.04 8.66
CA SER A 147 1.57 -0.73 8.04
C SER A 147 1.42 -0.91 6.54
N GLU A 148 1.26 0.21 5.86
CA GLU A 148 1.02 0.29 4.42
C GLU A 148 2.28 0.59 3.61
N SER A 149 2.20 0.30 2.33
CA SER A 149 3.16 0.75 1.33
C SER A 149 2.45 1.16 0.04
N PHE A 150 3.08 2.05 -0.72
CA PHE A 150 2.64 2.37 -2.07
C PHE A 150 3.84 2.61 -3.00
N ALA A 151 3.61 2.38 -4.29
CA ALA A 151 4.54 2.74 -5.34
C ALA A 151 3.79 3.17 -6.61
N PHE A 152 4.29 4.21 -7.24
CA PHE A 152 4.07 4.54 -8.64
C PHE A 152 5.32 4.15 -9.41
N SER A 153 5.15 3.36 -10.48
CA SER A 153 6.22 3.01 -11.42
C SER A 153 6.06 3.86 -12.67
N PHE A 154 7.10 4.61 -13.01
CA PHE A 154 7.13 5.53 -14.14
C PHE A 154 7.53 4.83 -15.45
N ALA A 155 6.94 5.27 -16.56
CA ALA A 155 7.14 4.72 -17.91
C ALA A 155 6.94 5.79 -18.99
N ASN A 156 7.35 5.49 -20.23
CA ASN A 156 7.18 6.39 -21.39
C ASN A 156 7.70 7.82 -21.13
N GLN A 157 8.86 7.93 -20.49
CA GLN A 157 9.50 9.21 -20.15
C GLN A 157 9.72 10.06 -21.41
N GLN A 158 9.35 11.33 -21.35
CA GLN A 158 9.56 12.31 -22.40
C GLN A 158 10.11 13.60 -21.78
N ASP A 159 11.34 13.96 -22.18
CA ASP A 159 11.92 15.28 -21.95
C ASP A 159 11.07 16.34 -22.67
N VAL A 160 10.68 17.38 -21.94
CA VAL A 160 9.89 18.52 -22.46
C VAL A 160 10.64 19.85 -22.39
N GLY A 161 11.93 19.83 -22.02
CA GLY A 161 12.75 21.01 -21.78
C GLY A 161 12.60 21.57 -20.36
N ASP A 162 13.31 22.67 -20.10
CA ASP A 162 13.31 23.41 -18.82
C ASP A 162 13.44 22.47 -17.60
N ASP A 163 14.47 21.62 -17.63
CA ASP A 163 14.82 20.61 -16.62
C ASP A 163 13.61 19.73 -16.19
N THR A 164 12.66 19.50 -17.10
CA THR A 164 11.42 18.79 -16.83
C THR A 164 11.26 17.57 -17.74
N MET A 165 11.02 16.41 -17.13
CA MET A 165 10.54 15.22 -17.84
C MET A 165 9.10 14.93 -17.47
N THR A 166 8.33 14.43 -18.42
CA THR A 166 6.96 13.95 -18.20
C THR A 166 6.90 12.44 -18.37
N THR A 167 6.03 11.76 -17.64
CA THR A 167 5.98 10.29 -17.63
C THR A 167 4.58 9.77 -17.37
N THR A 168 4.26 8.61 -17.93
CA THR A 168 3.07 7.84 -17.60
C THR A 168 3.37 6.92 -16.41
N ALA A 169 2.35 6.35 -15.75
CA ALA A 169 2.59 5.56 -14.54
C ALA A 169 1.56 4.45 -14.31
N ALA A 170 2.02 3.37 -13.67
CA ALA A 170 1.15 2.38 -13.02
C ALA A 170 1.31 2.48 -11.50
N PHE A 171 0.27 2.12 -10.76
CA PHE A 171 0.20 2.32 -9.31
C PHE A 171 -0.19 1.04 -8.58
N THR A 172 0.40 0.81 -7.40
CA THR A 172 -0.02 -0.23 -6.46
C THR A 172 0.19 0.23 -5.02
N SER A 173 -0.78 -0.04 -4.16
CA SER A 173 -0.67 0.09 -2.70
C SER A 173 -1.02 -1.22 -2.01
N SER A 174 -0.43 -1.45 -0.83
CA SER A 174 -0.64 -2.66 -0.03
C SER A 174 -0.66 -2.36 1.46
N ALA A 175 -1.25 -3.25 2.27
CA ALA A 175 -1.26 -3.15 3.72
C ALA A 175 -1.13 -4.52 4.38
N PHE A 176 -0.71 -4.55 5.65
CA PHE A 176 -0.71 -5.75 6.48
C PHE A 176 -2.01 -5.82 7.33
N PRO A 177 -2.67 -6.99 7.43
CA PRO A 177 -3.77 -7.18 8.36
C PRO A 177 -3.31 -6.98 9.81
N GLU A 178 -4.09 -6.21 10.59
CA GLU A 178 -3.77 -5.96 11.99
C GLU A 178 -3.59 -7.26 12.80
N PRO A 179 -2.55 -7.35 13.65
CA PRO A 179 -2.35 -8.49 14.56
C PRO A 179 -3.57 -8.79 15.43
N THR A 180 -4.33 -7.75 15.83
CA THR A 180 -5.54 -7.86 16.66
C THR A 180 -6.64 -8.68 15.97
N THR A 181 -6.86 -8.44 14.68
CA THR A 181 -7.85 -9.16 13.86
C THR A 181 -7.48 -10.64 13.72
N MET A 182 -6.19 -10.93 13.57
CA MET A 182 -5.67 -12.30 13.52
C MET A 182 -5.84 -13.03 14.86
N VAL A 183 -5.60 -12.36 15.99
CA VAL A 183 -5.83 -12.91 17.34
C VAL A 183 -7.33 -13.18 17.58
N ALA A 184 -8.22 -12.28 17.16
CA ALA A 184 -9.67 -12.48 17.28
C ALA A 184 -10.15 -13.68 16.45
N LEU A 185 -9.64 -13.86 15.22
CA LEU A 185 -9.91 -15.04 14.39
C LEU A 185 -9.38 -16.34 15.00
N GLY A 186 -8.19 -16.31 15.62
CA GLY A 186 -7.62 -17.44 16.36
C GLY A 186 -8.47 -17.84 17.57
N ILE A 187 -8.93 -16.87 18.37
CA ILE A 187 -9.80 -17.12 19.53
C ILE A 187 -11.19 -17.62 19.08
N GLY A 188 -11.77 -17.04 18.03
CA GLY A 188 -13.06 -17.47 17.48
C GLY A 188 -13.05 -18.90 16.93
N SER A 189 -11.98 -19.28 16.22
CA SER A 189 -11.82 -20.65 15.70
C SER A 189 -11.54 -21.67 16.81
N LEU A 190 -10.82 -21.30 17.87
CA LEU A 190 -10.71 -22.10 19.10
C LEU A 190 -12.06 -22.30 19.80
N ALA A 191 -12.89 -21.25 19.90
CA ALA A 191 -14.21 -21.34 20.52
C ALA A 191 -15.15 -22.31 19.77
N LEU A 192 -15.12 -22.29 18.43
CA LEU A 192 -15.88 -23.22 17.58
C LEU A 192 -15.41 -24.68 17.71
N LEU A 193 -14.11 -24.92 17.98
CA LEU A 193 -13.59 -26.26 18.25
C LEU A 193 -14.02 -26.78 19.63
N VAL A 194 -14.13 -25.91 20.64
CA VAL A 194 -14.63 -26.27 21.98
C VAL A 194 -16.13 -26.57 21.95
N GLN A 195 -16.93 -25.89 21.13
CA GLN A 195 -18.37 -26.16 20.96
C GLN A 195 -18.70 -27.44 20.17
N ARG A 196 -17.70 -28.15 19.63
CA ARG A 196 -17.87 -29.42 18.89
C ARG A 196 -17.49 -30.67 19.70
N ARG A 197 -17.33 -30.54 21.02
CA ARG A 197 -17.20 -31.63 21.99
C ARG A 197 -18.40 -31.64 22.94
#